data_AF-X0S4F2-F1
#
_entry.id   AF-X0S4F2-F1
#
_cell.length_a   1.000
_cell.length_b   1.000
_cell.length_c   1.000
_cell.angle_alpha   90.00
_cell.angle_beta   90.00
_cell.angle_gamma   90.00
#
_symmetry.space_group_name_H-M   'P 1'
#
loop_
_entity.id
_entity.type
_entity.pdbx_description
1 polymer ?
#
loop_
_entity_poly.entity_id
_entity_poly.type
_entity_poly.pdbx_seq_one_letter_code
_entity_poly.pdbx_strand_id
1 'polypeptide(L)' 'AALGWNPVTAAFLGACLAVVSQGGDLLESQLKRRYGVKDASHLIPGHGGLLDRADGLMAAGLVMAVAMWFTGP' A
#
# COMPACT_ATOMS: atom_id res chain seq x y z
N ALA A 1 -15.78 -16.06 0.28
CA ALA A 1 -14.46 -15.52 -0.13
C ALA A 1 -13.38 -16.34 0.56
N ALA A 2 -12.17 -16.49 -0.02
CA ALA A 2 -11.10 -17.39 0.46
C ALA A 2 -10.68 -17.20 1.95
N LEU A 3 -11.12 -16.10 2.58
CA LEU A 3 -10.84 -15.75 3.97
C LEU A 3 -12.07 -15.80 4.89
N GLY A 4 -13.25 -16.24 4.44
CA GLY A 4 -14.47 -16.29 5.27
C GLY A 4 -15.38 -15.06 5.20
N TRP A 5 -14.93 -13.97 4.58
CA TRP A 5 -15.77 -12.78 4.36
C TRP A 5 -16.89 -12.98 3.33
N ASN A 6 -18.01 -12.28 3.58
CA ASN A 6 -19.06 -12.06 2.59
C ASN A 6 -18.47 -11.30 1.37
N PRO A 7 -18.84 -11.66 0.13
CA PRO A 7 -18.38 -10.97 -1.08
C PRO A 7 -18.58 -9.45 -1.07
N VAL A 8 -19.63 -8.93 -0.45
CA VAL A 8 -19.88 -7.48 -0.35
C VAL A 8 -18.81 -6.80 0.51
N THR A 9 -18.52 -7.35 1.68
CA THR A 9 -17.45 -6.85 2.57
C THR A 9 -16.09 -6.92 1.89
N ALA A 10 -15.81 -8.04 1.20
CA ALA A 10 -14.56 -8.22 0.48
C ALA A 10 -14.40 -7.20 -0.66
N ALA A 11 -15.46 -6.93 -1.42
CA ALA A 11 -15.44 -5.93 -2.49
C ALA A 11 -15.24 -4.51 -1.94
N PHE A 12 -15.92 -4.17 -0.85
CA PHE A 12 -15.76 -2.87 -0.19
C PHE A 12 -14.34 -2.66 0.32
N LEU A 13 -13.79 -3.64 1.05
CA LEU A 13 -12.41 -3.59 1.53
C LEU A 13 -11.41 -3.49 0.37
N GLY A 14 -11.61 -4.25 -0.71
CA GLY A 14 -10.77 -4.16 -1.91
C GLY A 14 -10.76 -2.76 -2.53
N ALA A 15 -11.92 -2.11 -2.62
CA ALA A 15 -12.03 -0.74 -3.11
C ALA A 15 -11.30 0.26 -2.21
N CYS A 16 -11.46 0.15 -0.89
CA CYS A 16 -10.74 1.00 0.07
C CYS A 16 -9.22 0.81 -0.03
N LEU A 17 -8.74 -0.44 -0.12
CA LEU A 17 -7.32 -0.75 -0.24
C LEU A 17 -6.70 -0.18 -1.52
N ALA A 18 -7.44 -0.17 -2.63
CA ALA A 18 -6.98 0.43 -3.88
C ALA A 18 -6.69 1.93 -3.73
N VAL A 19 -7.59 2.67 -3.06
CA VAL A 19 -7.42 4.10 -2.80
C VAL A 19 -6.26 4.36 -1.84
N VAL A 20 -6.14 3.56 -0.77
CA VAL A 20 -5.05 3.68 0.21
C VAL A 20 -3.69 3.40 -0.43
N SER A 21 -3.60 2.39 -1.30
CA SER A 21 -2.37 2.05 -2.03
C SER A 21 -1.84 3.25 -2.81
N GLN A 22 -2.70 3.90 -3.60
CA GLN A 22 -2.33 5.14 -4.31
C GLN A 22 -1.95 6.29 -3.36
N GLY A 23 -2.59 6.38 -2.20
CA GLY A 23 -2.21 7.33 -1.16
C GLY A 23 -0.79 7.09 -0.62
N GLY A 24 -0.40 5.82 -0.46
CA GLY A 24 0.96 5.41 -0.07
C GLY A 24 2.02 5.91 -1.05
N ASP A 25 1.83 5.65 -2.35
CA ASP A 25 2.73 6.13 -3.41
C ASP A 25 2.87 7.65 -3.42
N LEU A 26 1.76 8.37 -3.21
CA LEU A 26 1.79 9.82 -3.17
C LEU A 26 2.55 10.34 -1.94
N LEU A 27 2.38 9.73 -0.77
CA LEU A 27 3.14 10.09 0.44
C LEU A 27 4.64 9.87 0.23
N GLU A 28 5.02 8.75 -0.37
CA GLU A 28 6.41 8.42 -0.68
C GLU A 28 7.01 9.43 -1.68
N SER A 29 6.25 9.79 -2.71
CA SER A 29 6.63 10.84 -3.66
C SER A 29 6.84 12.22 -2.99
N GLN A 30 6.02 12.57 -1.99
CA GLN A 30 6.20 13.81 -1.23
C GLN A 30 7.43 13.75 -0.34
N LEU A 31 7.69 12.59 0.28
CA LEU A 31 8.87 12.36 1.11
C LEU A 31 10.15 12.54 0.30
N LYS A 32 10.19 11.94 -0.90
CA LYS A 32 11.29 12.09 -1.87
C LYS A 32 11.57 13.56 -2.20
N ARG A 33 10.52 14.36 -2.44
CA ARG A 33 10.65 15.82 -2.68
C ARG A 33 11.20 16.58 -1.48
N ARG A 34 10.81 16.20 -0.25
CA ARG A 34 11.31 16.85 0.97
C ARG A 34 12.79 16.60 1.22
N TYR A 35 13.28 15.41 0.88
CA TYR A 35 14.69 15.04 1.06
C TYR A 35 15.57 15.30 -0.18
N GLY A 36 14.99 15.82 -1.26
CA GLY A 36 15.73 16.15 -2.49
C GLY A 36 16.27 14.92 -3.23
N VAL A 37 15.78 13.72 -2.90
CA VAL A 37 16.20 12.45 -3.51
C VAL A 37 15.13 11.97 -4.48
N LYS A 38 15.55 11.45 -5.64
CA LYS A 38 14.65 10.96 -6.68
C LYS A 38 14.28 9.49 -6.49
N ASP A 39 15.23 8.67 -6.05
CA ASP A 39 15.03 7.25 -5.75
C ASP A 39 15.40 6.99 -4.30
N ALA A 40 14.56 6.27 -3.56
CA ALA A 40 14.82 5.94 -2.17
C ALA A 40 15.92 4.87 -1.99
N SER A 41 16.24 4.11 -3.05
CA SER A 41 17.32 3.11 -3.06
C SER A 41 17.74 2.78 -4.49
N HIS A 42 18.95 2.24 -4.69
CA HIS A 42 19.40 1.67 -5.98
C HIS A 42 19.66 0.15 -5.86
N LEU A 43 18.84 -0.56 -5.08
CA LEU A 43 19.08 -1.97 -4.75
C LEU A 43 18.98 -2.90 -5.98
N ILE A 44 18.13 -2.57 -6.95
CA ILE A 44 18.01 -3.30 -8.23
C ILE A 44 18.54 -2.39 -9.34
N PRO A 45 19.67 -2.75 -9.98
CA PRO A 45 20.24 -1.96 -11.06
C PRO A 45 19.22 -1.75 -12.19
N GLY A 46 18.90 -0.49 -12.49
CA GLY A 46 18.00 -0.10 -13.59
C GLY A 46 16.49 -0.18 -13.31
N HIS A 47 16.04 -0.54 -12.10
CA HIS A 47 14.60 -0.71 -11.78
C HIS A 47 13.99 0.37 -10.87
N GLY A 48 14.78 1.36 -10.43
CA GLY A 48 14.35 2.42 -9.51
C GLY A 48 14.42 2.01 -8.03
N GLY A 49 13.72 2.75 -7.17
CA GLY A 49 13.62 2.49 -5.74
C GLY A 49 12.84 1.22 -5.41
N LEU A 50 13.35 0.39 -4.51
CA LEU A 50 12.57 -0.71 -3.91
C LEU A 50 11.34 -0.18 -3.17
N LEU A 51 11.48 1.00 -2.56
CA LEU A 51 10.46 1.68 -1.78
C LEU A 51 9.27 2.12 -2.65
N ASP A 52 9.50 2.59 -3.88
CA ASP A 52 8.47 2.88 -4.90
C ASP A 52 7.61 1.66 -5.31
N ARG A 53 8.00 0.46 -4.91
CA ARG A 53 7.24 -0.79 -5.14
C ARG A 53 6.54 -1.29 -3.89
N ALA A 54 7.05 -0.88 -2.73
CA ALA A 54 6.63 -1.37 -1.43
C ALA A 54 5.70 -0.38 -0.73
N ASP A 55 5.77 0.91 -1.01
CA ASP A 55 4.96 1.99 -0.46
C ASP A 55 3.44 1.75 -0.53
N GLY A 56 2.89 1.52 -1.71
CA GLY A 56 1.46 1.21 -1.86
C GLY A 56 1.07 -0.10 -1.18
N LEU A 57 1.94 -1.12 -1.25
CA LEU A 57 1.74 -2.41 -0.58
C LEU A 57 1.78 -2.28 0.95
N MET A 58 2.69 -1.47 1.49
CA MET A 58 2.84 -1.21 2.92
C MET A 58 1.66 -0.43 3.46
N ALA A 59 1.21 0.61 2.73
CA ALA A 59 0.02 1.39 3.08
C ALA A 59 -1.25 0.51 3.08
N ALA A 60 -1.45 -0.26 2.01
CA ALA A 60 -2.58 -1.19 1.91
C ALA A 60 -2.49 -2.31 2.96
N GLY A 61 -1.30 -2.88 3.18
CA GLY A 61 -1.07 -3.94 4.16
C GLY A 61 -1.37 -3.50 5.60
N LEU A 62 -0.97 -2.28 5.98
CA LEU A 62 -1.29 -1.72 7.29
C LEU A 62 -2.80 -1.56 7.48
N VAL A 63 -3.50 -0.98 6.49
CA VAL A 63 -4.96 -0.81 6.55
C VAL A 63 -5.68 -2.16 6.57
N MET A 64 -5.19 -3.14 5.81
CA MET A 64 -5.73 -4.49 5.81
C MET A 64 -5.55 -5.19 7.16
N ALA A 65 -4.40 -5.02 7.81
CA ALA A 65 -4.17 -5.57 9.15
C ALA A 65 -5.12 -4.97 10.19
N VAL A 66 -5.37 -3.65 10.12
CA VAL A 66 -6.36 -2.97 10.96
C VAL A 66 -7.77 -3.48 10.64
N ALA A 67 -8.13 -3.61 9.36
CA ALA A 67 -9.43 -4.13 8.95
C ALA A 67 -9.66 -5.56 9.49
N MET A 68 -8.66 -6.43 9.38
CA MET A 68 -8.69 -7.79 9.94
C MET A 68 -8.94 -7.82 11.45
N TRP A 69 -8.43 -6.84 12.20
CA TRP A 69 -8.67 -6.76 13.63
C TRP A 69 -10.15 -6.47 13.98
N PHE A 70 -10.84 -5.67 13.16
CA PHE A 70 -12.22 -5.26 13.41
C PHE A 70 -13.27 -6.11 12.70
N THR A 71 -12.95 -6.59 11.51
CA THR A 71 -13.86 -7.33 10.63
C THR A 71 -13.40 -8.77 10.41
N GLY A 72 -12.44 -9.25 11.20
CA GLY A 72 -11.99 -10.63 11.18
C GLY A 72 -13.20 -11.59 11.14
N PRO A 73 -13.23 -12.54 10.20
CA PRO A 73 -14.30 -13.53 10.12
C PRO A 73 -14.24 -14.52 11.28
#